data_AF-A0A238YU39-F1
#
_entry.id   AF-A0A238YU39-F1
#
_cell.length_a   1.000
_cell.length_b   1.000
_cell.length_c   1.000
_cell.angle_alpha   90.00
_cell.angle_beta   90.00
_cell.angle_gamma   90.00
#
_symmetry.space_group_name_H-M   'P 1'
#
loop_
_entity.id
_entity.type
_entity.pdbx_description
1 polymer ?
#
loop_
_entity_poly.entity_id
_entity_poly.type
_entity_poly.pdbx_seq_one_letter_code
_entity_poly.pdbx_strand_id
1 'polypeptide(L)'
;MSADRDTYRVGGSLAETSRATGFAIVTLTYVVAGLAAAALVAALRAGHPLLLTLYGDILATLVVFAASVAVANASVYDPYWSVAPPVIVIAWVVWRTGGDLADVTVRQVAVLLLVLAWSIRLTANWARSWPGLRHEDWRYVRLREQRPARVPWWLINLTGIQLMPTLVVFAGLLAVWPAVTVTGRSFGLLDVAAVAVTAGAVTVETVADRQLRRFAADPGNRGRIIDSGLWRYSRHPNYFGEVLLWWGLWLFGVAAAPGWWWTIVGPITMVLLFVFVSVPMMERRSEARRPGYAQHRQRVPALFPRPPRAG
;
A
#
# COMPACT_ATOMS: atom_id res chain seq x y z
N MET A 1 37.54 12.76 21.84
CA MET A 1 36.99 12.84 20.47
C MET A 1 35.48 12.72 20.57
N SER A 2 34.80 13.88 20.57
CA SER A 2 33.35 13.99 20.71
C SER A 2 32.68 13.37 19.49
N ALA A 3 31.84 12.37 19.71
CA ALA A 3 31.03 11.73 18.68
C ALA A 3 30.01 12.75 18.16
N ASP A 4 30.37 13.43 17.08
CA ASP A 4 29.41 14.09 16.21
C ASP A 4 28.58 12.96 15.56
N ARG A 5 27.56 12.51 16.29
CA ARG A 5 26.57 11.59 15.74
C ARG A 5 25.85 12.38 14.67
N ASP A 6 26.25 12.19 13.41
CA ASP A 6 25.51 12.62 12.22
C ASP A 6 24.01 12.45 12.47
N THR A 7 23.36 13.53 12.89
CA THR A 7 21.92 13.54 13.14
C THR A 7 21.28 13.36 11.79
N TYR A 8 20.69 12.19 11.55
CA TYR A 8 19.90 11.91 10.36
C TYR A 8 18.87 13.03 10.17
N ARG A 9 19.19 13.97 9.28
CA ARG A 9 18.36 15.12 8.99
C ARG A 9 17.43 14.69 7.87
N VAL A 10 16.14 14.59 8.18
CA VAL A 10 15.12 14.22 7.20
C VAL A 10 15.19 15.16 6.00
N GLY A 11 15.40 14.60 4.82
CA GLY A 11 15.57 15.35 3.56
C GLY A 11 16.99 15.85 3.30
N GLY A 12 17.92 15.77 4.26
CA GLY A 12 19.30 16.22 4.12
C GLY A 12 19.41 17.67 3.64
N SER A 13 20.24 17.90 2.62
CA SER A 13 20.34 19.20 1.92
C SER A 13 19.10 19.57 1.09
N LEU A 14 18.21 18.60 0.84
CA LEU A 14 16.99 18.78 0.06
C LEU A 14 15.75 19.06 0.92
N ALA A 15 15.89 19.11 2.25
CA ALA A 15 14.77 19.30 3.17
C ALA A 15 13.94 20.56 2.86
N GLU A 16 14.62 21.67 2.55
CA GLU A 16 13.99 22.97 2.26
C GLU A 16 13.59 23.15 0.79
N THR A 17 13.69 22.10 -0.04
CA THR A 17 13.24 22.18 -1.43
C THR A 17 11.72 22.28 -1.52
N SER A 18 11.24 22.81 -2.65
CA SER A 18 9.81 22.92 -2.89
C SER A 18 9.13 21.54 -2.94
N ARG A 19 7.84 21.49 -2.60
CA ARG A 19 7.03 20.28 -2.73
C ARG A 19 7.03 19.73 -4.17
N ALA A 20 7.07 20.61 -5.17
CA ALA A 20 7.15 20.21 -6.58
C ALA A 20 8.47 19.49 -6.89
N THR A 21 9.59 20.00 -6.35
CA THR A 21 10.90 19.33 -6.43
C THR A 21 10.86 17.95 -5.78
N GLY A 22 10.24 17.84 -4.60
CA GLY A 22 10.02 16.56 -3.93
C GLY A 22 9.26 15.56 -4.80
N PHE A 23 8.18 15.98 -5.45
CA PHE A 23 7.43 15.11 -6.38
C PHE A 23 8.23 14.73 -7.63
N ALA A 24 9.03 15.65 -8.17
CA ALA A 24 9.89 15.35 -9.30
C ALA A 24 10.92 14.27 -8.94
N ILE A 25 11.51 14.34 -7.74
CA ILE A 25 12.46 13.34 -7.23
C ILE A 25 11.78 11.98 -7.06
N VAL A 26 10.60 11.92 -6.43
CA VAL A 26 9.85 10.65 -6.27
C VAL A 26 9.48 10.06 -7.64
N THR A 27 8.98 10.90 -8.56
CA THR A 27 8.63 10.47 -9.92
C THR A 27 9.84 9.92 -10.68
N LEU A 28 10.96 10.65 -10.67
CA LEU A 28 12.19 10.21 -11.32
C LEU A 28 12.69 8.89 -10.73
N THR A 29 12.65 8.76 -9.40
CA THR A 29 13.01 7.52 -8.71
C THR A 29 12.19 6.35 -9.24
N TYR A 30 10.89 6.53 -9.42
CA TYR A 30 10.00 5.45 -9.85
C TYR A 30 10.15 5.12 -11.34
N VAL A 31 10.43 6.12 -12.18
CA VAL A 31 10.80 5.90 -13.57
C VAL A 31 12.08 5.07 -13.66
N VAL A 32 13.13 5.44 -12.93
CA VAL A 32 14.40 4.69 -12.91
C VAL A 32 14.18 3.27 -12.36
N ALA A 33 13.40 3.12 -11.29
CA ALA A 33 13.06 1.82 -10.72
C ALA A 33 12.30 0.92 -11.72
N GLY A 34 11.31 1.48 -12.43
CA GLY A 34 10.55 0.77 -13.46
C GLY A 34 11.41 0.38 -14.66
N LEU A 35 12.29 1.27 -15.12
CA LEU A 35 13.25 0.97 -16.20
C LEU A 35 14.24 -0.12 -15.79
N ALA A 36 14.75 -0.09 -14.56
CA ALA A 36 15.64 -1.14 -14.05
C ALA A 36 14.93 -2.50 -13.98
N ALA A 37 13.69 -2.53 -13.49
CA ALA A 37 12.86 -3.75 -13.47
C ALA A 37 12.59 -4.27 -14.90
N ALA A 38 12.22 -3.40 -15.83
CA ALA A 38 11.97 -3.77 -17.22
C ALA A 38 13.25 -4.31 -17.90
N ALA A 39 14.40 -3.68 -17.66
CA ALA A 39 15.69 -4.14 -18.17
C ALA A 39 16.05 -5.54 -17.61
N LEU A 40 15.79 -5.79 -16.32
CA LEU A 40 16.01 -7.11 -15.71
C LEU A 40 15.13 -8.18 -16.36
N VAL A 41 13.83 -7.91 -16.51
CA VAL A 41 12.88 -8.83 -17.16
C VAL A 41 13.33 -9.12 -18.61
N ALA A 42 13.74 -8.08 -19.35
CA ALA A 42 14.21 -8.19 -20.72
C ALA A 42 15.57 -8.89 -20.85
N ALA A 43 16.40 -8.88 -19.82
CA ALA A 43 17.70 -9.56 -19.79
C ALA A 43 17.55 -11.05 -19.45
N LEU A 44 16.68 -11.38 -18.50
CA LEU A 44 16.53 -12.76 -18.03
C LEU A 44 15.84 -13.65 -19.07
N ARG A 45 14.88 -13.12 -19.86
CA ARG A 45 14.10 -13.72 -20.99
C ARG A 45 13.50 -15.13 -20.78
N ALA A 46 14.27 -16.08 -20.29
CA ALA A 46 13.90 -17.40 -19.84
C ALA A 46 13.53 -17.38 -18.35
N GLY A 47 12.25 -17.18 -18.05
CA GLY A 47 11.73 -17.28 -16.69
C GLY A 47 10.22 -17.21 -16.66
N HIS A 48 9.59 -17.84 -15.66
CA HIS A 48 8.16 -17.71 -15.46
C HIS A 48 7.84 -16.24 -15.14
N PRO A 49 6.86 -15.59 -15.80
CA PRO A 49 6.69 -14.13 -15.68
C PRO A 49 6.39 -13.67 -14.25
N LEU A 50 5.70 -14.47 -13.46
CA LEU A 50 5.51 -14.22 -12.03
C LEU A 50 6.85 -14.03 -11.29
N LEU A 51 7.84 -14.91 -11.52
CA LEU A 51 9.18 -14.79 -10.91
C LEU A 51 9.95 -13.60 -11.47
N LEU A 52 9.86 -13.37 -12.78
CA LEU A 52 10.50 -12.21 -13.42
C LEU A 52 9.97 -10.89 -12.83
N THR A 53 8.66 -10.78 -12.62
CA THR A 53 8.07 -9.61 -11.97
C THR A 53 8.40 -9.52 -10.50
N LEU A 54 8.55 -10.63 -9.76
CA LEU A 54 9.04 -10.60 -8.38
C LEU A 54 10.45 -10.05 -8.30
N TYR A 55 11.36 -10.54 -9.15
CA TYR A 55 12.74 -10.03 -9.19
C TYR A 55 12.79 -8.57 -9.64
N GLY A 56 11.94 -8.20 -10.60
CA GLY A 56 11.79 -6.82 -11.04
C GLY A 56 11.31 -5.90 -9.91
N ASP A 57 10.30 -6.31 -9.14
CA ASP A 57 9.74 -5.55 -8.01
C ASP A 57 10.75 -5.42 -6.86
N ILE A 58 11.53 -6.48 -6.57
CA ILE A 58 12.66 -6.42 -5.63
C ILE A 58 13.72 -5.42 -6.12
N LEU A 59 14.13 -5.50 -7.39
CA LEU A 59 15.13 -4.58 -7.95
C LEU A 59 14.65 -3.13 -7.92
N ALA A 60 13.40 -2.88 -8.32
CA ALA A 60 12.79 -1.56 -8.26
C ALA A 60 12.71 -1.05 -6.81
N THR A 61 12.39 -1.91 -5.84
CA THR A 61 12.46 -1.57 -4.40
C THR A 61 13.88 -1.21 -3.97
N LEU A 62 14.92 -1.90 -4.45
CA LEU A 62 16.32 -1.56 -4.16
C LEU A 62 16.73 -0.19 -4.74
N VAL A 63 16.22 0.15 -5.93
CA VAL A 63 16.42 1.49 -6.52
C VAL A 63 15.73 2.57 -5.68
N VAL A 64 14.48 2.35 -5.28
CA VAL A 64 13.74 3.25 -4.37
C VAL A 64 14.46 3.39 -3.04
N PHE A 65 15.01 2.30 -2.51
CA PHE A 65 15.80 2.31 -1.29
C PHE A 65 17.07 3.16 -1.43
N ALA A 66 17.83 2.96 -2.51
CA ALA A 66 19.02 3.77 -2.78
C ALA A 66 18.68 5.26 -2.85
N ALA A 67 17.60 5.63 -3.55
CA ALA A 67 17.11 7.00 -3.59
C ALA A 67 16.70 7.52 -2.20
N SER A 68 15.98 6.72 -1.41
CA SER A 68 15.57 7.08 -0.04
C SER A 68 16.75 7.37 0.90
N VAL A 69 17.85 6.65 0.72
CA VAL A 69 19.10 6.87 1.46
C VAL A 69 19.78 8.14 0.96
N ALA A 70 19.89 8.32 -0.36
CA ALA A 70 20.52 9.48 -0.98
C ALA A 70 19.84 10.81 -0.59
N VAL A 71 18.51 10.82 -0.45
CA VAL A 71 17.76 12.02 -0.03
C VAL A 71 17.46 12.05 1.46
N ALA A 72 17.98 11.10 2.24
CA ALA A 72 17.73 10.95 3.68
C ALA A 72 16.23 11.03 4.04
N ASN A 73 15.38 10.30 3.31
CA ASN A 73 13.94 10.25 3.56
C ASN A 73 13.34 8.89 3.17
N ALA A 74 12.96 8.08 4.16
CA ALA A 74 12.35 6.76 3.91
C ALA A 74 10.94 6.85 3.29
N SER A 75 10.24 7.97 3.45
CA SER A 75 8.90 8.20 2.85
C SER A 75 8.90 8.36 1.34
N VAL A 76 10.07 8.35 0.67
CA VAL A 76 10.14 8.18 -0.79
C VAL A 76 9.49 6.86 -1.23
N TYR A 77 9.43 5.86 -0.36
CA TYR A 77 8.75 4.58 -0.62
C TYR A 77 7.22 4.65 -0.48
N ASP A 78 6.66 5.65 0.21
CA ASP A 78 5.25 5.65 0.63
C ASP A 78 4.22 5.48 -0.50
N PRO A 79 4.37 6.07 -1.71
CA PRO A 79 3.46 5.79 -2.82
C PRO A 79 3.84 4.55 -3.65
N TYR A 80 5.03 3.99 -3.48
CA TYR A 80 5.57 2.92 -4.34
C TYR A 80 4.68 1.68 -4.29
N TRP A 81 4.30 1.25 -3.08
CA TRP A 81 3.50 0.04 -2.85
C TRP A 81 2.09 0.13 -3.45
N SER A 82 1.59 1.33 -3.76
CA SER A 82 0.35 1.53 -4.52
C SER A 82 0.58 1.75 -6.02
N VAL A 83 1.76 2.20 -6.43
CA VAL A 83 2.11 2.44 -7.85
C VAL A 83 2.59 1.15 -8.55
N ALA A 84 3.33 0.28 -7.87
CA ALA A 84 3.85 -0.95 -8.47
C ALA A 84 2.75 -1.93 -8.94
N PRO A 85 1.64 -2.16 -8.19
CA PRO A 85 0.61 -3.12 -8.59
C PRO A 85 0.02 -2.91 -10.00
N PRO A 86 -0.50 -1.74 -10.40
CA PRO A 86 -1.04 -1.58 -11.76
C PRO A 86 0.02 -1.80 -12.84
N VAL A 87 1.28 -1.42 -12.62
CA VAL A 87 2.37 -1.66 -13.58
C VAL A 87 2.60 -3.17 -13.76
N ILE A 88 2.64 -3.92 -12.66
CA ILE A 88 2.80 -5.39 -12.68
C ILE A 88 1.60 -6.06 -13.38
N VAL A 89 0.37 -5.65 -13.05
CA VAL A 89 -0.84 -6.23 -13.65
C VAL A 89 -0.92 -5.92 -15.15
N ILE A 90 -0.56 -4.71 -15.58
CA ILE A 90 -0.47 -4.36 -17.01
C ILE A 90 0.58 -5.24 -17.70
N ALA A 91 1.75 -5.43 -17.10
CA ALA A 91 2.79 -6.30 -17.66
C ALA A 91 2.32 -7.75 -17.83
N TRP A 92 1.56 -8.29 -16.87
CA TRP A 92 0.98 -9.64 -16.97
C TRP A 92 -0.10 -9.75 -18.04
N VAL A 93 -0.95 -8.73 -18.20
CA VAL A 93 -1.95 -8.68 -19.28
C VAL A 93 -1.26 -8.62 -20.63
N VAL A 94 -0.29 -7.71 -20.82
CA VAL A 94 0.48 -7.59 -22.08
C VAL A 94 1.22 -8.88 -22.40
N TRP A 95 1.85 -9.51 -21.39
CA TRP A 95 2.50 -10.81 -21.56
C TRP A 95 1.51 -11.88 -22.03
N ARG A 96 0.31 -11.93 -21.45
CA ARG A 96 -0.71 -12.91 -21.82
C ARG A 96 -1.25 -12.68 -23.22
N THR A 97 -1.53 -11.44 -23.61
CA THR A 97 -2.17 -11.15 -24.91
C THR A 97 -1.17 -10.95 -26.05
N GLY A 98 0.14 -11.00 -25.76
CA GLY A 98 1.16 -10.63 -26.75
C GLY A 98 1.08 -9.17 -27.18
N GLY A 99 0.37 -8.33 -26.42
CA GLY A 99 0.07 -6.95 -26.78
C GLY A 99 -1.17 -6.75 -27.66
N ASP A 100 -1.86 -7.82 -28.07
CA ASP A 100 -3.11 -7.69 -28.82
C ASP A 100 -4.27 -7.30 -27.88
N LEU A 101 -4.95 -6.20 -28.22
CA LEU A 101 -6.10 -5.72 -27.44
C LEU A 101 -7.36 -6.55 -27.70
N ALA A 102 -7.45 -7.25 -28.84
CA ALA A 102 -8.58 -8.13 -29.16
C ALA A 102 -8.68 -9.33 -28.21
N ASP A 103 -7.55 -9.76 -27.64
CA ASP A 103 -7.45 -10.87 -26.70
C ASP A 103 -7.72 -10.47 -25.23
N VAL A 104 -7.97 -9.18 -24.98
CA VAL A 104 -8.25 -8.68 -23.63
C VAL A 104 -9.68 -9.05 -23.21
N THR A 105 -9.79 -9.78 -22.11
CA THR A 105 -11.05 -10.26 -21.54
C THR A 105 -11.68 -9.24 -20.60
N VAL A 106 -13.00 -9.36 -20.40
CA VAL A 106 -13.77 -8.55 -19.43
C VAL A 106 -13.20 -8.67 -18.01
N ARG A 107 -12.73 -9.84 -17.61
CA ARG A 107 -12.10 -10.05 -16.27
C ARG A 107 -10.82 -9.22 -16.13
N GLN A 108 -9.94 -9.23 -17.14
CA GLN A 108 -8.71 -8.43 -17.13
C GLN A 108 -9.02 -6.93 -17.06
N VAL A 109 -10.02 -6.45 -17.82
CA VAL A 109 -10.46 -5.05 -17.76
C VAL A 109 -10.99 -4.70 -16.36
N ALA A 110 -11.86 -5.53 -15.78
CA ALA A 110 -12.42 -5.30 -14.45
C ALA A 110 -11.32 -5.21 -13.38
N VAL A 111 -10.39 -6.17 -13.37
CA VAL A 111 -9.25 -6.18 -12.45
C VAL A 111 -8.38 -4.93 -12.64
N LEU A 112 -7.99 -4.60 -13.88
CA LEU A 112 -7.18 -3.43 -14.18
C LEU A 112 -7.82 -2.13 -13.71
N LEU A 113 -9.10 -1.92 -14.03
CA LEU A 113 -9.81 -0.70 -13.63
C LEU A 113 -9.93 -0.57 -12.11
N LEU A 114 -10.17 -1.67 -11.39
CA LEU A 114 -10.29 -1.66 -9.93
C LEU A 114 -8.94 -1.45 -9.25
N VAL A 115 -7.87 -2.10 -9.73
CA VAL A 115 -6.50 -1.89 -9.24
C VAL A 115 -6.03 -0.46 -9.53
N LEU A 116 -6.32 0.09 -10.72
CA LEU A 116 -6.02 1.48 -11.06
C LEU A 116 -6.82 2.45 -10.19
N ALA A 117 -8.12 2.21 -9.98
CA ALA A 117 -8.93 3.04 -9.12
C ALA A 117 -8.38 3.06 -7.70
N TRP A 118 -8.00 1.89 -7.15
CA TRP A 118 -7.35 1.78 -5.84
C TRP A 118 -6.00 2.50 -5.80
N SER A 119 -5.13 2.26 -6.78
CA SER A 119 -3.79 2.85 -6.86
C SER A 119 -3.83 4.38 -6.93
N ILE A 120 -4.63 4.92 -7.85
CA ILE A 120 -4.77 6.36 -8.08
C ILE A 120 -5.27 7.04 -6.81
N ARG A 121 -6.30 6.48 -6.16
CA ARG A 121 -6.88 7.15 -5.00
C ARG A 121 -5.94 7.16 -3.79
N LEU A 122 -5.15 6.11 -3.60
CA LEU A 122 -4.26 5.92 -2.47
C LEU A 122 -3.02 6.80 -2.65
N THR A 123 -2.43 6.76 -3.84
CA THR A 123 -1.34 7.65 -4.25
C THR A 123 -1.79 9.12 -4.17
N ALA A 124 -3.01 9.44 -4.61
CA ALA A 124 -3.54 10.80 -4.50
C ALA A 124 -3.84 11.21 -3.04
N ASN A 125 -4.22 10.28 -2.16
CA ASN A 125 -4.39 10.57 -0.73
C ASN A 125 -3.05 10.97 -0.12
N TRP A 126 -2.00 10.17 -0.35
CA TRP A 126 -0.63 10.49 0.06
C TRP A 126 -0.18 11.84 -0.51
N ALA A 127 -0.30 12.01 -1.84
CA ALA A 127 0.17 13.20 -2.54
C ALA A 127 -0.46 14.46 -1.98
N ARG A 128 -1.77 14.46 -1.64
CA ARG A 128 -2.45 15.62 -1.06
C ARG A 128 -1.87 16.06 0.28
N SER A 129 -1.51 15.11 1.14
CA SER A 129 -0.99 15.40 2.49
C SER A 129 0.51 15.59 2.57
N TRP A 130 1.28 15.10 1.60
CA TRP A 130 2.73 15.12 1.67
C TRP A 130 3.31 16.53 1.38
N PRO A 131 4.02 17.15 2.34
CA PRO A 131 4.47 18.54 2.22
C PRO A 131 5.85 18.67 1.53
N GLY A 132 6.51 17.56 1.19
CA GLY A 132 7.85 17.54 0.58
C GLY A 132 8.90 16.84 1.47
N LEU A 133 10.18 16.93 1.06
CA LEU A 133 11.26 16.09 1.58
C LEU A 133 11.68 16.37 3.04
N ARG A 134 11.27 17.49 3.63
CA ARG A 134 11.40 17.71 5.09
C ARG A 134 10.50 16.82 5.94
N HIS A 135 9.52 16.15 5.34
CA HIS A 135 8.58 15.29 6.05
C HIS A 135 8.89 13.82 5.79
N GLU A 136 8.98 13.07 6.88
CA GLU A 136 9.04 11.62 6.89
C GLU A 136 7.93 11.08 7.79
N ASP A 137 7.35 9.95 7.40
CA ASP A 137 6.28 9.31 8.16
C ASP A 137 6.77 9.03 9.59
N TRP A 138 5.93 9.41 10.54
CA TRP A 138 6.23 9.29 11.97
C TRP A 138 6.53 7.85 12.40
N ARG A 139 6.00 6.84 11.68
CA ARG A 139 6.29 5.42 11.92
C ARG A 139 7.78 5.16 11.72
N TYR A 140 8.37 5.72 10.69
CA TYR A 140 9.79 5.56 10.36
C TYR A 140 10.67 6.33 11.33
N VAL A 141 10.27 7.54 11.71
CA VAL A 141 10.93 8.31 12.77
C VAL A 141 10.94 7.50 14.08
N ARG A 142 9.78 6.96 14.48
CA ARG A 142 9.66 6.11 15.68
C ARG A 142 10.56 4.87 15.58
N LEU A 143 10.56 4.16 14.45
CA LEU A 143 11.41 2.99 14.24
C LEU A 143 12.89 3.36 14.31
N ARG A 144 13.28 4.52 13.76
CA ARG A 144 14.64 5.04 13.84
C ARG A 144 15.04 5.33 15.28
N GLU A 145 14.19 5.98 16.05
CA GLU A 145 14.43 6.36 17.45
C GLU A 145 14.45 5.15 18.40
N GLN A 146 13.62 4.14 18.14
CA GLN A 146 13.48 2.95 19.00
C GLN A 146 14.43 1.81 18.64
N ARG A 147 15.17 1.90 17.52
CA ARG A 147 16.06 0.82 17.10
C ARG A 147 17.20 0.63 18.11
N PRO A 148 17.66 -0.61 18.36
CA PRO A 148 18.88 -0.85 19.12
C PRO A 148 20.08 -0.18 18.46
N ALA A 149 20.99 0.41 19.24
CA ALA A 149 22.15 1.15 18.72
C ALA A 149 23.05 0.32 17.78
N ARG A 150 23.12 -1.00 17.98
CA ARG A 150 23.87 -1.94 17.14
C ARG A 150 23.25 -2.19 15.75
N VAL A 151 21.99 -1.81 15.55
CA VAL A 151 21.28 -2.03 14.29
C VAL A 151 21.41 -0.75 13.43
N PRO A 152 22.07 -0.82 12.26
CA PRO A 152 22.21 0.34 11.41
C PRO A 152 20.85 0.73 10.81
N TRP A 153 20.61 2.04 10.66
CA TRP A 153 19.32 2.57 10.17
C TRP A 153 18.95 2.02 8.79
N TRP A 154 19.93 1.89 7.90
CA TRP A 154 19.72 1.40 6.54
C TRP A 154 19.08 0.00 6.53
N LEU A 155 19.37 -0.85 7.52
CA LEU A 155 18.82 -2.21 7.58
C LEU A 155 17.33 -2.20 7.92
N ILE A 156 16.90 -1.35 8.86
CA ILE A 156 15.48 -1.17 9.20
C ILE A 156 14.73 -0.52 8.03
N ASN A 157 15.35 0.47 7.38
CA ASN A 157 14.78 1.11 6.20
C ASN A 157 14.58 0.09 5.06
N LEU A 158 15.62 -0.68 4.71
CA LEU A 158 15.52 -1.68 3.66
C LEU A 158 14.52 -2.80 3.99
N THR A 159 14.70 -3.46 5.13
CA THR A 159 13.95 -4.71 5.41
C THR A 159 12.55 -4.46 5.92
N GLY A 160 12.38 -3.51 6.85
CA GLY A 160 11.10 -3.27 7.52
C GLY A 160 10.20 -2.28 6.79
N ILE A 161 10.77 -1.20 6.25
CA ILE A 161 9.98 -0.11 5.65
C ILE A 161 9.71 -0.36 4.17
N GLN A 162 10.63 -1.00 3.45
CA GLN A 162 10.52 -1.12 1.99
C GLN A 162 10.29 -2.57 1.54
N LEU A 163 11.21 -3.49 1.85
CA LEU A 163 11.14 -4.86 1.35
C LEU A 163 9.94 -5.64 1.93
N MET A 164 9.67 -5.51 3.24
CA MET A 164 8.53 -6.21 3.85
C MET A 164 7.20 -5.81 3.20
N PRO A 165 6.82 -4.52 3.07
CA PRO A 165 5.58 -4.15 2.39
C PRO A 165 5.56 -4.55 0.92
N THR A 166 6.70 -4.47 0.20
CA THR A 166 6.81 -4.95 -1.20
C THR A 166 6.41 -6.43 -1.28
N LEU A 167 6.99 -7.28 -0.42
CA LEU A 167 6.71 -8.72 -0.43
C LEU A 167 5.27 -9.03 -0.01
N VAL A 168 4.69 -8.28 0.94
CA VAL A 168 3.30 -8.46 1.36
C VAL A 168 2.33 -8.07 0.23
N VAL A 169 2.59 -6.97 -0.48
CA VAL A 169 1.82 -6.54 -1.66
C VAL A 169 1.95 -7.55 -2.79
N PHE A 170 3.17 -8.02 -3.06
CA PHE A 170 3.41 -9.03 -4.09
C PHE A 170 2.70 -10.35 -3.77
N ALA A 171 2.69 -10.78 -2.50
CA ALA A 171 1.93 -11.94 -2.05
C ALA A 171 0.41 -11.77 -2.30
N GLY A 172 -0.12 -10.55 -2.11
CA GLY A 172 -1.48 -10.20 -2.50
C GLY A 172 -1.74 -10.32 -4.01
N LEU A 173 -0.77 -9.89 -4.83
CA LEU A 173 -0.84 -9.97 -6.29
C LEU A 173 -0.77 -11.39 -6.85
N LEU A 174 -0.31 -12.38 -6.08
CA LEU A 174 -0.30 -13.78 -6.53
C LEU A 174 -1.68 -14.24 -6.99
N ALA A 175 -2.75 -13.76 -6.36
CA ALA A 175 -4.11 -14.11 -6.75
C ALA A 175 -4.59 -13.40 -8.02
N VAL A 176 -3.96 -12.27 -8.38
CA VAL A 176 -4.25 -11.55 -9.63
C VAL A 176 -3.66 -12.27 -10.83
N TRP A 177 -2.52 -12.95 -10.67
CA TRP A 177 -1.89 -13.72 -11.75
C TRP A 177 -2.86 -14.63 -12.51
N PRO A 178 -3.57 -15.59 -11.88
CA PRO A 178 -4.52 -16.43 -12.59
C PRO A 178 -5.71 -15.64 -13.16
N ALA A 179 -6.13 -14.55 -12.49
CA ALA A 179 -7.23 -13.69 -12.95
C ALA A 179 -6.94 -13.03 -14.30
N VAL A 180 -5.67 -12.75 -14.60
CA VAL A 180 -5.27 -12.04 -15.82
C VAL A 180 -4.50 -12.89 -16.83
N THR A 181 -4.13 -14.12 -16.49
CA THR A 181 -3.35 -15.00 -17.39
C THR A 181 -4.06 -16.30 -17.76
N VAL A 182 -4.92 -16.84 -16.89
CA VAL A 182 -5.63 -18.10 -17.17
C VAL A 182 -6.90 -17.82 -17.97
N THR A 183 -7.00 -18.49 -19.12
CA THR A 183 -8.16 -18.42 -20.02
C THR A 183 -8.96 -19.72 -20.03
N GLY A 184 -10.19 -19.68 -20.54
CA GLY A 184 -11.05 -20.87 -20.69
C GLY A 184 -12.23 -20.94 -19.72
N ARG A 185 -12.31 -20.03 -18.73
CA ARG A 185 -13.51 -19.82 -17.90
C ARG A 185 -14.12 -18.46 -18.19
N SER A 186 -15.39 -18.44 -18.57
CA SER A 186 -16.14 -17.21 -18.81
C SER A 186 -16.24 -16.36 -17.53
N PHE A 187 -16.54 -15.07 -17.71
CA PHE A 187 -16.90 -14.19 -16.61
C PHE A 187 -18.20 -14.68 -15.98
N GLY A 188 -18.20 -14.91 -14.66
CA GLY A 188 -19.32 -15.55 -13.96
C GLY A 188 -19.72 -14.86 -12.65
N LEU A 189 -20.60 -15.51 -11.88
CA LEU A 189 -21.12 -14.96 -10.62
C LEU A 189 -20.03 -14.65 -9.59
N LEU A 190 -18.97 -15.46 -9.53
CA LEU A 190 -17.85 -15.20 -8.62
C LEU A 190 -17.05 -13.97 -9.04
N ASP A 191 -16.94 -13.68 -10.34
CA ASP A 191 -16.35 -12.43 -10.83
C ASP A 191 -17.24 -11.22 -10.48
N VAL A 192 -18.57 -11.35 -10.56
CA VAL A 192 -19.51 -10.29 -10.11
C VAL A 192 -19.33 -10.03 -8.61
N ALA A 193 -19.21 -11.07 -7.80
CA ALA A 193 -18.92 -10.93 -6.37
C ALA A 193 -17.55 -10.27 -6.14
N ALA A 194 -16.52 -10.66 -6.90
CA ALA A 194 -15.19 -10.06 -6.82
C ALA A 194 -15.22 -8.56 -7.18
N VAL A 195 -15.93 -8.17 -8.25
CA VAL A 195 -16.17 -6.77 -8.61
C VAL A 195 -16.86 -6.04 -7.46
N ALA A 196 -17.95 -6.58 -6.92
CA ALA A 196 -18.72 -5.94 -5.86
C ALA A 196 -17.88 -5.74 -4.59
N VAL A 197 -17.11 -6.75 -4.17
CA VAL A 197 -16.22 -6.67 -3.00
C VAL A 197 -15.11 -5.65 -3.24
N THR A 198 -14.44 -5.71 -4.39
CA THR A 198 -13.30 -4.82 -4.69
C THR A 198 -13.76 -3.36 -4.90
N ALA A 199 -14.87 -3.13 -5.60
CA ALA A 199 -15.45 -1.79 -5.76
C ALA A 199 -16.01 -1.24 -4.43
N GLY A 200 -16.60 -2.11 -3.61
CA GLY A 200 -17.05 -1.79 -2.26
C GLY A 200 -15.89 -1.38 -1.36
N ALA A 201 -14.79 -2.15 -1.36
CA ALA A 201 -13.52 -1.77 -0.76
C ALA A 201 -13.05 -0.40 -1.28
N VAL A 202 -13.07 -0.23 -2.61
CA VAL A 202 -12.69 1.01 -3.27
C VAL A 202 -13.50 2.21 -2.73
N THR A 203 -14.78 1.98 -2.47
CA THR A 203 -15.70 3.00 -1.95
C THR A 203 -15.46 3.28 -0.47
N VAL A 204 -15.31 2.24 0.36
CA VAL A 204 -15.12 2.33 1.81
C VAL A 204 -13.90 3.18 2.15
N GLU A 205 -12.73 2.89 1.57
CA GLU A 205 -11.52 3.67 1.91
C GLU A 205 -11.65 5.12 1.43
N THR A 206 -12.24 5.34 0.24
CA THR A 206 -12.45 6.69 -0.31
C THR A 206 -13.32 7.53 0.63
N VAL A 207 -14.42 6.96 1.13
CA VAL A 207 -15.33 7.64 2.06
C VAL A 207 -14.65 7.83 3.42
N ALA A 208 -14.00 6.80 3.96
CA ALA A 208 -13.31 6.85 5.24
C ALA A 208 -12.23 7.94 5.28
N ASP A 209 -11.37 7.99 4.25
CA ASP A 209 -10.32 8.99 4.18
C ASP A 209 -10.89 10.40 3.95
N ARG A 210 -11.96 10.55 3.15
CA ARG A 210 -12.64 11.85 2.98
C ARG A 210 -13.22 12.35 4.30
N GLN A 211 -13.85 11.47 5.08
CA GLN A 211 -14.38 11.80 6.40
C GLN A 211 -13.25 12.22 7.35
N LEU A 212 -12.17 11.45 7.41
CA LEU A 212 -11.02 11.75 8.28
C LEU A 212 -10.36 13.08 7.90
N ARG A 213 -10.14 13.34 6.61
CA ARG A 213 -9.54 14.60 6.14
C ARG A 213 -10.42 15.79 6.48
N ARG A 214 -11.74 15.71 6.26
CA ARG A 214 -12.69 16.78 6.62
C ARG A 214 -12.66 17.05 8.12
N PHE A 215 -12.68 16.01 8.93
CA PHE A 215 -12.61 16.13 10.38
C PHE A 215 -11.29 16.78 10.83
N ALA A 216 -10.15 16.35 10.26
CA ALA A 216 -8.83 16.86 10.62
C ALA A 216 -8.55 18.29 10.13
N ALA A 217 -9.25 18.76 9.09
CA ALA A 217 -9.10 20.11 8.56
C ALA A 217 -9.71 21.19 9.48
N ASP A 218 -10.67 20.82 10.33
CA ASP A 218 -11.28 21.71 11.31
C ASP A 218 -10.39 21.83 12.57
N PRO A 219 -9.86 23.04 12.87
CA PRO A 219 -9.02 23.27 14.06
C PRO A 219 -9.71 22.94 15.38
N GLY A 220 -11.05 23.02 15.44
CA GLY A 220 -11.85 22.67 16.63
C GLY A 220 -11.80 21.17 16.97
N ASN A 221 -11.38 20.33 16.02
CA ASN A 221 -11.24 18.89 16.20
C ASN A 221 -9.82 18.45 16.62
N ARG A 222 -8.90 19.39 16.87
CA ARG A 222 -7.56 19.06 17.39
C ARG A 222 -7.68 18.28 18.71
N GLY A 223 -7.01 17.13 18.77
CA GLY A 223 -7.06 16.23 19.92
C GLY A 223 -8.35 15.41 20.08
N ARG A 224 -9.38 15.67 19.26
CA ARG A 224 -10.64 14.93 19.28
C ARG A 224 -10.56 13.62 18.49
N ILE A 225 -11.52 12.74 18.75
CA ILE A 225 -11.68 11.44 18.11
C ILE A 225 -12.85 11.55 17.13
N ILE A 226 -12.65 11.11 15.89
CA ILE A 226 -13.74 11.00 14.92
C ILE A 226 -14.61 9.79 15.30
N ASP A 227 -15.91 10.04 15.51
CA ASP A 227 -16.89 9.01 15.91
C ASP A 227 -18.18 9.13 15.08
N SER A 228 -18.04 9.53 13.81
CA SER A 228 -19.14 9.74 12.87
C SER A 228 -18.87 9.08 11.52
N GLY A 229 -19.91 8.93 10.69
CA GLY A 229 -19.77 8.30 9.38
C GLY A 229 -19.36 6.83 9.49
N LEU A 230 -18.33 6.41 8.75
CA LEU A 230 -17.80 5.04 8.84
C LEU A 230 -17.01 4.80 10.14
N TRP A 231 -16.46 5.86 10.72
CA TRP A 231 -15.60 5.80 11.90
C TRP A 231 -16.36 5.46 13.19
N ARG A 232 -17.70 5.55 13.19
CA ARG A 232 -18.55 5.07 14.30
C ARG A 232 -18.66 3.54 14.35
N TYR A 233 -18.40 2.86 13.23
CA TYR A 233 -18.55 1.41 13.10
C TYR A 233 -17.23 0.67 13.22
N SER A 234 -16.12 1.33 12.88
CA SER A 234 -14.76 0.81 12.95
C SER A 234 -13.80 1.97 13.22
N ARG A 235 -12.77 1.74 14.03
CA ARG A 235 -11.73 2.74 14.31
C ARG A 235 -10.73 2.89 13.17
N HIS A 236 -10.69 1.94 12.24
CA HIS A 236 -9.84 1.99 11.04
C HIS A 236 -10.62 1.50 9.81
N PRO A 237 -11.69 2.20 9.39
CA PRO A 237 -12.55 1.74 8.31
C PRO A 237 -11.82 1.74 6.95
N ASN A 238 -10.83 2.61 6.77
CA ASN A 238 -9.94 2.57 5.61
C ASN A 238 -9.02 1.33 5.60
N TYR A 239 -8.55 0.86 6.76
CA TYR A 239 -7.79 -0.40 6.80
C TYR A 239 -8.67 -1.61 6.50
N PHE A 240 -9.95 -1.56 6.90
CA PHE A 240 -10.91 -2.58 6.52
C PHE A 240 -11.14 -2.61 5.00
N GLY A 241 -11.32 -1.44 4.38
CA GLY A 241 -11.40 -1.33 2.93
C GLY A 241 -10.15 -1.89 2.24
N GLU A 242 -8.95 -1.55 2.72
CA GLU A 242 -7.69 -2.10 2.19
C GLU A 242 -7.67 -3.64 2.28
N VAL A 243 -8.03 -4.22 3.43
CA VAL A 243 -8.14 -5.68 3.57
C VAL A 243 -9.14 -6.27 2.56
N LEU A 244 -10.33 -5.68 2.43
CA LEU A 244 -11.36 -6.16 1.49
C LEU A 244 -10.90 -6.12 0.04
N LEU A 245 -10.07 -5.14 -0.35
CA LEU A 245 -9.49 -5.10 -1.70
C LEU A 245 -8.76 -6.40 -2.03
N TRP A 246 -7.86 -6.83 -1.15
CA TRP A 246 -7.06 -8.05 -1.35
C TRP A 246 -7.91 -9.32 -1.35
N TRP A 247 -8.99 -9.35 -0.57
CA TRP A 247 -9.99 -10.43 -0.66
C TRP A 247 -10.72 -10.43 -2.01
N GLY A 248 -11.11 -9.25 -2.51
CA GLY A 248 -11.74 -9.10 -3.82
C GLY A 248 -10.83 -9.55 -4.98
N LEU A 249 -9.55 -9.18 -4.94
CA LEU A 249 -8.53 -9.67 -5.89
C LEU A 249 -8.34 -11.19 -5.81
N TRP A 250 -8.40 -11.76 -4.61
CA TRP A 250 -8.37 -13.21 -4.43
C TRP A 250 -9.59 -13.91 -5.05
N LEU A 251 -10.79 -13.35 -4.90
CA LEU A 251 -11.99 -13.89 -5.53
C LEU A 251 -11.90 -13.93 -7.06
N PHE A 252 -11.31 -12.90 -7.70
CA PHE A 252 -11.03 -12.93 -9.14
C PHE A 252 -10.10 -14.07 -9.53
N GLY A 253 -9.05 -14.31 -8.74
CA GLY A 253 -8.11 -15.40 -8.97
C GLY A 253 -8.77 -16.77 -8.92
N VAL A 254 -9.59 -17.00 -7.89
CA VAL A 254 -10.35 -18.26 -7.72
C VAL A 254 -11.42 -18.41 -8.81
N ALA A 255 -12.08 -17.32 -9.23
CA ALA A 255 -13.04 -17.35 -10.34
C ALA A 255 -12.40 -17.80 -11.66
N ALA A 256 -11.20 -17.29 -11.94
CA ALA A 256 -10.44 -17.65 -13.14
C ALA A 256 -9.83 -19.05 -13.08
N ALA A 257 -9.32 -19.45 -11.91
CA ALA A 257 -8.67 -20.73 -11.72
C ALA A 257 -8.86 -21.23 -10.27
N PRO A 258 -9.90 -22.05 -9.98
CA PRO A 258 -10.16 -22.53 -8.62
C PRO A 258 -8.99 -23.26 -7.94
N GLY A 259 -8.10 -23.88 -8.72
CA GLY A 259 -6.86 -24.50 -8.21
C GLY A 259 -5.87 -23.52 -7.58
N TRP A 260 -6.01 -22.21 -7.80
CA TRP A 260 -5.19 -21.15 -7.21
C TRP A 260 -5.70 -20.65 -5.85
N TRP A 261 -6.63 -21.36 -5.21
CA TRP A 261 -7.17 -21.01 -3.89
C TRP A 261 -6.11 -20.74 -2.83
N TRP A 262 -4.95 -21.41 -2.90
CA TRP A 262 -3.82 -21.26 -1.97
C TRP A 262 -3.24 -19.83 -1.94
N THR A 263 -3.50 -19.02 -2.98
CA THR A 263 -3.14 -17.59 -2.99
C THR A 263 -3.89 -16.76 -1.94
N ILE A 264 -4.80 -17.38 -1.17
CA ILE A 264 -5.41 -16.80 0.04
C ILE A 264 -4.35 -16.32 1.05
N VAL A 265 -3.12 -16.83 0.96
CA VAL A 265 -1.96 -16.31 1.71
C VAL A 265 -1.80 -14.79 1.55
N GLY A 266 -2.11 -14.22 0.39
CA GLY A 266 -2.07 -12.78 0.14
C GLY A 266 -2.97 -11.96 1.07
N PRO A 267 -4.31 -12.10 0.98
CA PRO A 267 -5.23 -11.40 1.89
C PRO A 267 -5.01 -11.75 3.37
N ILE A 268 -4.63 -12.99 3.70
CA ILE A 268 -4.28 -13.35 5.10
C ILE A 268 -3.08 -12.52 5.57
N THR A 269 -2.01 -12.43 4.79
CA THR A 269 -0.82 -11.67 5.16
C THR A 269 -1.14 -10.17 5.33
N MET A 270 -2.02 -9.62 4.49
CA MET A 270 -2.53 -8.26 4.66
C MET A 270 -3.28 -8.07 5.98
N VAL A 271 -4.16 -9.01 6.35
CA VAL A 271 -4.83 -8.99 7.66
C VAL A 271 -3.80 -9.02 8.80
N LEU A 272 -2.80 -9.90 8.73
CA LEU A 272 -1.75 -10.00 9.75
C LEU A 272 -0.97 -8.69 9.89
N LEU A 273 -0.57 -8.08 8.77
CA LEU A 273 0.11 -6.78 8.75
C LEU A 273 -0.72 -5.71 9.47
N PHE A 274 -2.02 -5.62 9.15
CA PHE A 274 -2.89 -4.63 9.79
C PHE A 274 -3.10 -4.90 11.28
N VAL A 275 -3.42 -6.14 11.64
CA VAL A 275 -3.76 -6.51 13.02
C VAL A 275 -2.56 -6.43 13.96
N PHE A 276 -1.37 -6.84 13.50
CA PHE A 276 -0.19 -6.95 14.37
C PHE A 276 0.77 -5.77 14.27
N VAL A 277 0.76 -5.02 13.16
CA VAL A 277 1.70 -3.91 12.95
C VAL A 277 0.95 -2.58 12.89
N SER A 278 0.12 -2.37 11.87
CA SER A 278 -0.45 -1.04 11.58
C SER A 278 -1.43 -0.54 12.64
N VAL A 279 -2.40 -1.37 13.04
CA VAL A 279 -3.42 -1.01 14.04
C VAL A 279 -2.77 -0.74 15.40
N PRO A 280 -1.93 -1.62 15.98
CA PRO A 280 -1.29 -1.36 17.27
C PRO A 280 -0.44 -0.08 17.29
N MET A 281 0.29 0.20 16.22
CA MET A 281 1.10 1.42 16.11
C MET A 281 0.23 2.68 16.16
N MET A 282 -0.88 2.68 15.42
CA MET A 282 -1.83 3.80 15.34
C MET A 282 -2.62 3.99 16.63
N GLU A 283 -3.06 2.90 17.26
CA GLU A 283 -3.81 2.92 18.52
C GLU A 283 -2.96 3.49 19.65
N ARG A 284 -1.70 3.04 19.80
CA ARG A 284 -0.76 3.60 20.79
C ARG A 284 -0.53 5.10 20.58
N ARG A 285 -0.39 5.53 19.32
CA ARG A 285 -0.23 6.96 18.99
C ARG A 285 -1.48 7.76 19.33
N SER A 286 -2.66 7.20 19.08
CA SER A 286 -3.95 7.84 19.35
C SER A 286 -4.20 7.96 20.85
N GLU A 287 -3.91 6.92 21.61
CA GLU A 287 -4.02 6.89 23.07
C GLU A 287 -3.11 7.93 23.74
N ALA A 288 -1.89 8.11 23.23
CA ALA A 288 -0.97 9.14 23.74
C ALA A 288 -1.37 10.58 23.41
N ARG A 289 -2.28 10.80 22.44
CA ARG A 289 -2.59 12.15 21.91
C ARG A 289 -4.04 12.60 22.09
N ARG A 290 -4.95 11.67 22.40
CA ARG A 290 -6.39 11.94 22.42
C ARG A 290 -6.98 11.52 23.77
N PRO A 291 -7.37 12.47 24.63
CA PRO A 291 -8.10 12.18 25.85
C PRO A 291 -9.35 11.35 25.56
N GLY A 292 -9.65 10.36 26.41
CA GLY A 292 -10.82 9.49 26.26
C GLY A 292 -10.69 8.38 25.20
N TYR A 293 -9.55 8.26 24.50
CA TYR A 293 -9.39 7.22 23.47
C TYR A 293 -9.52 5.80 24.00
N ALA A 294 -9.01 5.52 25.22
CA ALA A 294 -9.16 4.22 25.86
C ALA A 294 -10.63 3.80 26.03
N GLN A 295 -11.53 4.73 26.38
CA GLN A 295 -12.97 4.48 26.48
C GLN A 295 -13.60 4.25 25.11
N HIS A 296 -13.22 5.07 24.11
CA HIS A 296 -13.67 4.89 22.74
C HIS A 296 -13.26 3.51 22.17
N ARG A 297 -12.06 3.01 22.51
CA ARG A 297 -11.58 1.68 22.11
C ARG A 297 -12.43 0.52 22.63
N GLN A 298 -13.17 0.70 23.73
CA GLN A 298 -14.06 -0.33 24.26
C GLN A 298 -15.37 -0.41 23.47
N ARG A 299 -15.81 0.72 22.90
CA ARG A 299 -17.11 0.86 22.21
C ARG A 299 -17.03 0.51 20.72
N VAL A 300 -16.10 1.11 20.00
CA VAL A 300 -15.96 0.94 18.54
C VAL A 300 -14.90 -0.12 18.26
N PRO A 301 -15.08 -1.13 17.38
CA PRO A 301 -14.07 -2.15 17.11
C PRO A 301 -12.91 -1.60 16.28
N ALA A 302 -11.76 -2.27 16.27
CA ALA A 302 -10.58 -1.79 15.54
C ALA A 302 -10.74 -1.85 14.02
N LEU A 303 -11.08 -3.01 13.46
CA LEU A 303 -11.04 -3.27 12.02
C LEU A 303 -12.43 -3.64 11.46
N PHE A 304 -12.97 -4.79 11.85
CA PHE A 304 -14.26 -5.28 11.36
C PHE A 304 -15.42 -4.41 11.86
N PRO A 305 -16.20 -3.78 10.97
CA PRO A 305 -17.29 -2.90 11.36
C PRO A 305 -18.36 -3.63 12.19
N ARG A 306 -18.85 -3.00 13.25
CA ARG A 306 -20.02 -3.47 14.01
C ARG A 306 -20.92 -2.30 14.38
N PRO A 307 -22.25 -2.47 14.45
CA PRO A 307 -23.13 -1.45 14.99
C PRO A 307 -22.67 -1.01 16.39
N PRO A 308 -22.68 0.30 16.71
CA PRO A 308 -22.31 0.76 18.04
C PRO A 308 -23.29 0.18 19.07
N ARG A 309 -22.74 -0.26 20.22
CA ARG A 309 -23.58 -0.67 21.36
C ARG A 309 -24.36 0.56 21.82
N ALA A 310 -25.67 0.42 22.02
CA ALA A 310 -26.48 1.47 22.64
C ALA A 310 -25.84 1.81 24.00
N GLY A 311 -25.60 3.11 24.22
CA GLY A 311 -25.12 3.65 25.48
C GLY A 311 -26.26 3.85 26.45
#